data_AF-A0A646KIB8-F1
#
_entry.id   AF-A0A646KIB8-F1
#
_cell.length_a   1.000
_cell.length_b   1.000
_cell.length_c   1.000
_cell.angle_alpha   90.00
_cell.angle_beta   90.00
_cell.angle_gamma   90.00
#
_symmetry.space_group_name_H-M   'P 1'
#
loop_
_entity.id
_entity.type
_entity.pdbx_description
1 polymer ?
#
loop_
_entity_poly.entity_id
_entity_poly.type
_entity_poly.pdbx_seq_one_letter_code
_entity_poly.pdbx_strand_id
1 'polypeptide(L)'
;MRRSLASLVATVLGVLTLLGAPPASATSPLVLVTAESRKTSSWESGYQGTYTIKNHSRTALDSWTVEFSLPVNTTVTTHWDAQLTRDGDRYTFRSVGYNGSLAPGASTTFGWVAQGSGVPGRCVVNKGGPCEEDSDITPPTVPTGLHVTAIEDRALTLNWTASVDDRSPVVDYEIFVDGVRHSTLTGVTSHRMTGLRPNTAYMFRLLARDLAGNRSALSHAVTGATGDPSPPRTLSTAPYVDMGT
;
A
#
# COMPACT_ATOMS: atom_id res chain seq x y z
N MET A 1 -57.49 67.38 35.07
CA MET A 1 -57.82 66.12 35.78
C MET A 1 -56.83 65.05 35.27
N ARG A 2 -55.84 64.64 36.09
CA ARG A 2 -55.71 63.27 36.67
C ARG A 2 -55.75 62.17 35.58
N ARG A 3 -54.74 61.34 35.29
CA ARG A 3 -53.69 60.66 36.10
C ARG A 3 -52.66 59.93 35.19
N SER A 4 -51.44 59.77 35.70
CA SER A 4 -50.43 58.66 35.65
C SER A 4 -50.30 57.76 34.39
N LEU A 5 -49.12 57.31 33.94
CA LEU A 5 -48.10 56.50 34.64
C LEU A 5 -46.73 56.61 33.95
N ALA A 6 -45.67 56.57 34.75
CA ALA A 6 -44.29 56.41 34.30
C ALA A 6 -44.01 54.94 33.93
N SER A 7 -43.43 54.69 32.76
CA SER A 7 -42.87 53.38 32.39
C SER A 7 -41.35 53.44 32.48
N LEU A 8 -40.79 52.71 33.44
CA LEU A 8 -39.38 52.35 33.50
C LEU A 8 -39.08 51.38 32.35
N VAL A 9 -38.21 51.76 31.42
CA VAL A 9 -37.62 50.84 30.45
C VAL A 9 -36.24 50.46 30.97
N ALA A 10 -36.09 49.23 31.47
CA ALA A 10 -34.81 48.65 31.82
C ALA A 10 -34.18 48.05 30.55
N THR A 11 -33.10 48.65 30.06
CA THR A 11 -32.29 48.13 28.95
C THR A 11 -31.37 47.04 29.48
N VAL A 12 -31.64 45.79 29.09
CA VAL A 12 -30.72 44.66 29.29
C VAL A 12 -29.79 44.59 28.08
N LEU A 13 -28.49 44.90 28.27
CA LEU A 13 -27.45 44.57 27.30
C LEU A 13 -27.19 43.07 27.35
N GLY A 14 -27.67 42.33 26.34
CA GLY A 14 -27.25 40.95 26.09
C GLY A 14 -25.92 40.94 25.33
N VAL A 15 -24.86 40.46 25.96
CA VAL A 15 -23.59 40.15 25.29
C VAL A 15 -23.80 38.87 24.47
N LEU A 16 -23.88 39.01 23.15
CA LEU A 16 -23.95 37.87 22.22
C LEU A 16 -22.52 37.35 21.99
N THR A 17 -22.13 36.31 22.71
CA THR A 17 -20.90 35.56 22.41
C THR A 17 -21.10 34.82 21.08
N LEU A 18 -20.47 35.32 20.02
CA LEU A 18 -20.30 34.59 18.77
C LEU A 18 -19.45 33.35 19.04
N LEU A 19 -20.09 32.18 19.19
CA LEU A 19 -19.44 30.90 19.00
C LEU A 19 -18.94 30.87 17.55
N GLY A 20 -17.62 31.00 17.37
CA GLY A 20 -17.00 30.85 16.07
C GLY A 20 -17.43 29.51 15.47
N ALA A 21 -18.09 29.55 14.31
CA ALA A 21 -18.36 28.35 13.55
C ALA A 21 -17.02 27.61 13.34
N PRO A 22 -16.97 26.29 13.53
CA PRO A 22 -15.77 25.53 13.18
C PRO A 22 -15.42 25.84 11.72
N PRO A 23 -14.12 25.86 11.35
CA PRO A 23 -13.75 26.01 9.95
C PRO A 23 -14.52 24.95 9.16
N ALA A 24 -15.28 25.39 8.16
CA ALA A 24 -15.97 24.49 7.26
C ALA A 24 -14.91 23.50 6.74
N SER A 25 -15.05 22.22 7.10
CA SER A 25 -14.23 21.17 6.51
C SER A 25 -14.32 21.34 5.01
N ALA A 26 -13.19 21.57 4.35
CA ALA A 26 -13.13 21.66 2.90
C ALA A 26 -13.84 20.43 2.34
N THR A 27 -15.00 20.65 1.74
CA THR A 27 -15.73 19.57 1.09
C THR A 27 -14.81 19.13 -0.04
N SER A 28 -14.27 17.91 0.03
CA SER A 28 -13.51 17.32 -1.07
C SER A 28 -14.28 17.59 -2.37
N PRO A 29 -13.60 18.01 -3.45
CA PRO A 29 -14.29 18.26 -4.71
C PRO A 29 -15.15 17.04 -5.04
N LEU A 30 -16.42 17.28 -5.39
CA LEU A 30 -17.34 16.19 -5.70
C LEU A 30 -16.76 15.40 -6.87
N VAL A 31 -16.26 14.19 -6.58
CA VAL A 31 -15.80 13.26 -7.60
C VAL A 31 -17.04 12.65 -8.23
N LEU A 32 -17.41 13.14 -9.41
CA LEU A 32 -18.65 12.76 -10.09
C LEU A 32 -18.51 11.49 -10.92
N VAL A 33 -17.29 11.17 -11.37
CA VAL A 33 -17.00 9.97 -12.16
C VAL A 33 -15.64 9.45 -11.71
N THR A 34 -15.53 8.14 -11.45
CA THR A 34 -14.27 7.45 -11.20
C THR A 34 -14.03 6.36 -12.24
N ALA A 35 -12.78 5.97 -12.43
CA ALA A 35 -12.41 4.79 -13.19
C ALA A 35 -11.46 3.92 -12.36
N GLU A 36 -11.79 2.65 -12.19
CA GLU A 36 -10.97 1.71 -11.42
C GLU A 36 -10.20 0.79 -12.37
N SER A 37 -8.86 0.78 -12.30
CA SER A 37 -8.03 -0.08 -13.15
C SER A 37 -7.79 -1.43 -12.51
N ARG A 38 -7.95 -2.54 -13.24
CA ARG A 38 -7.64 -3.88 -12.75
C ARG A 38 -6.78 -4.65 -13.73
N LYS A 39 -5.74 -5.33 -13.25
CA LYS A 39 -5.02 -6.35 -14.03
C LYS A 39 -5.73 -7.68 -13.87
N THR A 40 -6.35 -8.18 -14.94
CA THR A 40 -7.20 -9.39 -14.87
C THR A 40 -6.41 -10.67 -15.12
N SER A 41 -5.28 -10.59 -15.81
CA SER A 41 -4.35 -11.70 -16.02
C SER A 41 -3.00 -11.15 -16.46
N SER A 42 -1.92 -11.91 -16.23
CA SER A 42 -0.58 -11.57 -16.69
C SER A 42 0.20 -12.81 -17.09
N TRP A 43 1.12 -12.61 -18.03
CA TRP A 43 2.08 -13.60 -18.49
C TRP A 43 3.44 -12.93 -18.68
N GLU A 44 4.45 -13.70 -19.03
CA GLU A 44 5.86 -13.24 -19.05
C GLU A 44 6.12 -12.01 -19.92
N SER A 45 5.37 -11.86 -21.03
CA SER A 45 5.57 -10.78 -22.00
C SER A 45 4.45 -9.74 -22.05
N GLY A 46 3.44 -9.82 -21.18
CA GLY A 46 2.28 -8.93 -21.26
C GLY A 46 1.22 -9.18 -20.19
N TYR A 47 0.15 -8.41 -20.27
CA TYR A 47 -0.97 -8.53 -19.34
C TYR A 47 -2.28 -8.08 -19.96
N GLN A 48 -3.38 -8.49 -19.34
CA GLN A 48 -4.71 -8.00 -19.62
C GLN A 48 -5.13 -7.01 -18.53
N GLY A 49 -5.60 -5.84 -18.94
CA GLY A 49 -6.12 -4.79 -18.06
C GLY A 49 -7.57 -4.45 -18.36
N THR A 50 -8.29 -3.98 -17.35
CA THR A 50 -9.65 -3.43 -17.49
C THR A 50 -9.78 -2.12 -16.72
N TYR A 51 -10.68 -1.25 -17.16
CA TYR A 51 -11.12 -0.08 -16.42
C TYR A 51 -12.62 -0.17 -16.20
N THR A 52 -13.07 -0.02 -14.96
CA THR A 52 -14.50 0.11 -14.63
C THR A 52 -14.82 1.56 -14.32
N ILE A 53 -15.61 2.20 -15.19
CA ILE A 53 -16.08 3.57 -15.02
C ILE A 53 -17.34 3.54 -14.18
N LYS A 54 -17.45 4.40 -13.16
CA LYS A 54 -18.64 4.55 -12.33
C LYS A 54 -19.11 5.99 -12.30
N ASN A 55 -20.41 6.19 -12.54
CA ASN A 55 -21.06 7.49 -12.42
C ASN A 55 -21.57 7.68 -10.97
N HIS A 56 -20.92 8.54 -10.20
CA HIS A 56 -21.35 8.92 -8.84
C HIS A 56 -22.20 10.19 -8.83
N SER A 57 -22.37 10.83 -9.99
CA SER A 57 -23.20 12.01 -10.11
C SER A 57 -24.69 11.68 -10.02
N ARG A 58 -25.51 12.73 -9.87
CA ARG A 58 -26.97 12.62 -9.90
C ARG A 58 -27.57 12.73 -11.30
N THR A 59 -26.74 12.89 -12.33
CA THR A 59 -27.14 13.05 -13.72
C THR A 59 -26.64 11.88 -14.54
N ALA A 60 -27.37 11.50 -15.58
CA ALA A 60 -26.85 10.51 -16.52
C ALA A 60 -25.65 11.10 -17.29
N LEU A 61 -24.67 10.25 -17.59
CA LEU A 61 -23.63 10.53 -18.58
C LEU A 61 -24.13 10.04 -19.94
N ASP A 62 -23.76 10.75 -21.01
CA ASP A 62 -24.02 10.31 -22.39
C ASP A 62 -22.81 9.58 -23.01
N SER A 63 -21.63 9.82 -22.43
CA SER A 63 -20.37 9.18 -22.84
C SER A 63 -19.37 9.20 -21.69
N TRP A 64 -18.30 8.42 -21.85
CA TRP A 64 -17.14 8.46 -20.96
C TRP A 64 -15.84 8.43 -21.77
N THR A 65 -14.77 8.92 -21.15
CA THR A 65 -13.42 8.88 -21.69
C THR A 65 -12.46 8.56 -20.56
N VAL A 66 -11.54 7.61 -20.78
CA VAL A 66 -10.44 7.29 -19.87
C VAL A 66 -9.13 7.54 -20.60
N GLU A 67 -8.23 8.31 -20.01
CA GLU A 67 -6.93 8.60 -20.57
C GLU A 67 -5.84 8.19 -19.61
N PHE A 68 -4.80 7.48 -20.06
CA PHE A 68 -3.64 7.14 -19.25
C PHE A 68 -2.37 7.07 -20.09
N SER A 69 -1.21 7.09 -19.43
CA SER A 69 0.10 6.92 -20.07
C SER A 69 0.64 5.52 -19.78
N LEU A 70 1.32 4.90 -20.75
CA LEU A 70 2.10 3.68 -20.54
C LEU A 70 3.60 3.97 -20.67
N PRO A 71 4.46 3.40 -19.80
CA PRO A 71 5.90 3.53 -19.94
C PRO A 71 6.42 3.03 -21.31
N VAL A 72 7.60 3.51 -21.70
CA VAL A 72 8.33 2.97 -22.86
C VAL A 72 8.47 1.45 -22.75
N ASN A 73 8.40 0.76 -23.90
CA ASN A 73 8.36 -0.70 -24.01
C ASN A 73 7.07 -1.37 -23.52
N THR A 74 6.00 -0.60 -23.26
CA THR A 74 4.67 -1.16 -23.05
C THR A 74 3.67 -0.57 -24.05
N THR A 75 2.94 -1.44 -24.73
CA THR A 75 2.01 -1.04 -25.79
C THR A 75 0.72 -1.84 -25.72
N VAL A 76 -0.43 -1.17 -25.79
CA VAL A 76 -1.72 -1.84 -26.01
C VAL A 76 -1.75 -2.49 -27.39
N THR A 77 -1.96 -3.80 -27.46
CA THR A 77 -2.02 -4.58 -28.70
C THR A 77 -3.45 -4.83 -29.15
N THR A 78 -4.35 -5.13 -28.22
CA THR A 78 -5.77 -5.40 -28.49
C THR A 78 -6.63 -4.69 -27.44
N HIS A 79 -7.86 -4.32 -27.81
CA HIS A 79 -8.84 -3.71 -26.90
C HIS A 79 -10.26 -4.10 -27.31
N TRP A 80 -11.20 -3.92 -26.38
CA TRP A 80 -12.63 -4.15 -26.60
C TRP A 80 -13.47 -3.19 -25.74
N ASP A 81 -14.76 -3.09 -26.05
CA ASP A 81 -15.74 -2.20 -25.37
C ASP A 81 -15.34 -0.71 -25.32
N ALA A 82 -14.41 -0.28 -26.17
CA ALA A 82 -13.95 1.09 -26.23
C ALA A 82 -13.34 1.40 -27.61
N GLN A 83 -13.32 2.67 -28.00
CA GLN A 83 -12.49 3.16 -29.09
C GLN A 83 -11.15 3.63 -28.51
N LEU A 84 -10.03 3.27 -29.14
CA LEU A 84 -8.70 3.70 -28.72
C LEU A 84 -8.07 4.68 -29.71
N THR A 85 -7.57 5.81 -29.20
CA THR A 85 -6.60 6.68 -29.89
C THR A 85 -5.32 6.80 -29.07
N ARG A 86 -4.16 6.82 -29.72
CA ARG A 86 -2.83 6.92 -29.08
C ARG A 86 -2.03 8.08 -29.66
N ASP A 87 -1.41 8.87 -28.80
CA ASP A 87 -0.43 9.89 -29.15
C ASP A 87 0.79 9.75 -28.23
N GLY A 88 1.95 9.40 -28.79
CA GLY A 88 3.13 9.08 -27.99
C GLY A 88 2.85 7.98 -26.96
N ASP A 89 3.12 8.24 -25.69
CA ASP A 89 2.87 7.34 -24.56
C ASP A 89 1.43 7.44 -24.00
N ARG A 90 0.61 8.38 -24.52
CA ARG A 90 -0.74 8.66 -24.06
C ARG A 90 -1.78 7.84 -24.82
N TYR A 91 -2.61 7.12 -24.08
CA TYR A 91 -3.74 6.32 -24.56
C TYR A 91 -5.03 6.99 -24.15
N THR A 92 -5.98 7.12 -25.08
CA THR A 92 -7.32 7.67 -24.84
C THR A 92 -8.37 6.66 -25.29
N PHE A 93 -9.09 6.11 -24.33
CA PHE A 93 -10.22 5.22 -24.54
C PHE A 93 -11.53 6.00 -24.44
N ARG A 94 -12.43 5.81 -25.40
CA ARG A 94 -13.75 6.43 -25.44
C ARG A 94 -14.84 5.37 -25.48
N SER A 95 -15.97 5.67 -24.88
CA SER A 95 -17.16 4.83 -24.96
C SER A 95 -17.55 4.50 -26.40
N VAL A 96 -18.04 3.29 -26.62
CA VAL A 96 -18.74 2.89 -27.84
C VAL A 96 -20.25 3.10 -27.69
N GLY A 97 -20.99 3.07 -28.79
CA GLY A 97 -22.40 3.52 -28.82
C GLY A 97 -23.33 2.82 -27.82
N TYR A 98 -23.07 1.57 -27.45
CA TYR A 98 -23.93 0.82 -26.52
C TYR A 98 -23.56 0.99 -25.04
N ASN A 99 -22.38 1.52 -24.71
CA ASN A 99 -21.90 1.60 -23.32
C ASN A 99 -21.53 3.01 -22.85
N GLY A 100 -21.82 4.04 -23.65
CA GLY A 100 -21.56 5.43 -23.29
C GLY A 100 -22.54 6.01 -22.26
N SER A 101 -23.81 5.60 -22.33
CA SER A 101 -24.83 6.14 -21.43
C SER A 101 -24.80 5.44 -20.06
N LEU A 102 -24.55 6.21 -19.00
CA LEU A 102 -24.49 5.71 -17.61
C LEU A 102 -25.41 6.52 -16.72
N ALA A 103 -26.49 5.90 -16.23
CA ALA A 103 -27.37 6.49 -15.22
C ALA A 103 -26.60 6.76 -13.89
N PRO A 104 -27.13 7.60 -12.99
CA PRO A 104 -26.60 7.76 -11.63
C PRO A 104 -26.39 6.42 -10.94
N GLY A 105 -25.18 6.17 -10.43
CA GLY A 105 -24.78 4.94 -9.75
C GLY A 105 -24.41 3.77 -10.68
N ALA A 106 -24.62 3.90 -12.00
CA ALA A 106 -24.29 2.86 -12.96
C ALA A 106 -22.78 2.80 -13.25
N SER A 107 -22.34 1.63 -13.72
CA SER A 107 -20.97 1.39 -14.13
C SER A 107 -20.91 0.66 -15.47
N THR A 108 -19.78 0.80 -16.17
CA THR A 108 -19.41 -0.01 -17.34
C THR A 108 -17.93 -0.33 -17.29
N THR A 109 -17.53 -1.40 -17.95
CA THR A 109 -16.14 -1.83 -18.01
C THR A 109 -15.70 -1.91 -19.46
N PHE A 110 -14.44 -1.55 -19.72
CA PHE A 110 -13.75 -1.89 -20.96
C PHE A 110 -12.41 -2.55 -20.65
N GLY A 111 -11.78 -3.17 -21.65
CA GLY A 111 -10.49 -3.81 -21.43
C GLY A 111 -9.53 -3.76 -22.61
N TRP A 112 -8.30 -4.13 -22.32
CA TRP A 112 -7.19 -4.16 -23.25
C TRP A 112 -6.17 -5.23 -22.90
N VAL A 113 -5.38 -5.62 -23.88
CA VAL A 113 -4.16 -6.40 -23.72
C VAL A 113 -2.97 -5.51 -24.01
N ALA A 114 -1.98 -5.55 -23.13
CA ALA A 114 -0.71 -4.87 -23.30
C ALA A 114 0.42 -5.89 -23.48
N GLN A 115 1.33 -5.58 -24.40
CA GLN A 115 2.65 -6.20 -24.47
C GLN A 115 3.62 -5.35 -23.66
N GLY A 116 4.46 -5.97 -22.83
CA GLY A 116 5.31 -5.29 -21.84
C GLY A 116 4.71 -5.30 -20.42
N SER A 117 5.52 -4.95 -19.43
CA SER A 117 5.17 -5.03 -18.01
C SER A 117 4.82 -3.69 -17.36
N GLY A 118 4.90 -2.57 -18.11
CA GLY A 118 4.58 -1.24 -17.60
C GLY A 118 3.10 -1.09 -17.26
N VAL A 119 2.80 -0.45 -16.13
CA VAL A 119 1.43 -0.22 -15.68
C VAL A 119 0.92 1.17 -16.10
N PRO A 120 -0.40 1.36 -16.27
CA PRO A 120 -0.98 2.67 -16.55
C PRO A 120 -0.61 3.70 -15.48
N GLY A 121 -0.20 4.90 -15.90
CA GLY A 121 0.03 6.03 -15.01
C GLY A 121 -0.65 7.30 -15.52
N ARG A 122 -0.68 8.37 -14.71
CA ARG A 122 -1.28 9.67 -15.07
C ARG A 122 -2.72 9.56 -15.59
N CYS A 123 -3.48 8.62 -15.02
CA CYS A 123 -4.80 8.32 -15.53
C CYS A 123 -5.85 9.35 -15.09
N VAL A 124 -6.75 9.73 -15.99
CA VAL A 124 -7.91 10.59 -15.73
C VAL A 124 -9.14 10.06 -16.45
N VAL A 125 -10.31 10.16 -15.79
CA VAL A 125 -11.62 9.90 -16.39
C VAL A 125 -12.37 11.21 -16.63
N ASN A 126 -13.04 11.34 -17.77
CA ASN A 126 -13.83 12.51 -18.16
C ASN A 126 -13.10 13.85 -17.93
N LYS A 127 -11.79 13.90 -18.24
CA LYS A 127 -10.91 15.08 -18.12
C LYS A 127 -10.71 15.65 -16.71
N GLY A 128 -11.04 14.90 -15.65
CA GLY A 128 -10.80 15.41 -14.29
C GLY A 128 -11.16 14.48 -13.14
N GLY A 129 -11.94 13.43 -13.38
CA GLY A 129 -12.15 12.38 -12.38
C GLY A 129 -10.87 11.55 -12.19
N PRO A 130 -10.59 11.08 -10.97
CA PRO A 130 -9.46 10.23 -10.71
C PRO A 130 -9.69 8.87 -11.37
N CYS A 131 -8.62 8.32 -11.92
CA CYS A 131 -8.55 6.88 -11.98
C CYS A 131 -7.95 6.39 -10.67
N GLU A 132 -8.66 5.49 -10.02
CA GLU A 132 -8.13 4.75 -8.90
C GLU A 132 -7.47 3.51 -9.52
N GLU A 133 -6.18 3.33 -9.31
CA GLU A 133 -5.63 1.97 -9.47
C GLU A 133 -6.39 1.10 -8.45
N ASP A 134 -6.81 -0.13 -8.81
CA ASP A 134 -7.37 -1.12 -7.86
C ASP A 134 -6.49 -1.01 -6.61
N SER A 135 -7.01 -0.31 -5.59
CA SER A 135 -6.31 -0.17 -4.34
C SER A 135 -6.48 -1.54 -3.76
N ASP A 136 -5.53 -2.40 -4.09
CA ASP A 136 -5.50 -3.72 -3.52
C ASP A 136 -5.58 -3.52 -2.01
N ILE A 137 -6.64 -4.08 -1.43
CA ILE A 137 -6.92 -4.06 0.00
C ILE A 137 -6.75 -5.46 0.61
N THR A 138 -6.40 -6.45 -0.22
CA THR A 138 -6.19 -7.81 0.24
C THR A 138 -4.78 -7.88 0.84
N PRO A 139 -4.62 -8.29 2.09
CA PRO A 139 -3.29 -8.48 2.64
C PRO A 139 -2.59 -9.72 2.06
N PRO A 140 -1.25 -9.69 1.95
CA PRO A 140 -0.48 -10.89 1.62
C PRO A 140 -0.68 -12.02 2.61
N THR A 141 -0.34 -13.23 2.18
CA THR A 141 -0.27 -14.39 3.08
C THR A 141 0.73 -14.15 4.20
N VAL A 142 0.42 -14.68 5.39
CA VAL A 142 1.30 -14.60 6.55
C VAL A 142 2.62 -15.33 6.23
N PRO A 143 3.79 -14.74 6.54
CA PRO A 143 5.06 -15.43 6.36
C PRO A 143 5.09 -16.71 7.19
N THR A 144 5.51 -17.82 6.57
CA THR A 144 5.61 -19.14 7.21
C THR A 144 7.07 -19.61 7.26
N GLY A 145 7.34 -20.73 7.95
CA GLY A 145 8.69 -21.31 7.98
C GLY A 145 9.75 -20.45 8.66
N LEU A 146 9.35 -19.44 9.44
CA LEU A 146 10.29 -18.65 10.25
C LEU A 146 11.08 -19.59 11.16
N HIS A 147 12.41 -19.47 11.15
CA HIS A 147 13.30 -20.17 12.06
C HIS A 147 14.64 -19.44 12.20
N VAL A 148 15.39 -19.78 13.26
CA VAL A 148 16.70 -19.22 13.59
C VAL A 148 17.81 -20.23 13.23
N THR A 149 18.89 -19.76 12.63
CA THR A 149 20.13 -20.50 12.35
C THR A 149 21.35 -19.66 12.70
N ALA A 150 22.56 -20.24 12.55
CA ALA A 150 23.84 -19.55 12.70
C ALA A 150 23.94 -18.71 13.99
N ILE A 151 23.63 -19.33 15.13
CA ILE A 151 23.63 -18.68 16.44
C ILE A 151 25.07 -18.43 16.91
N GLU A 152 25.36 -17.17 17.23
CA GLU A 152 26.60 -16.68 17.81
C GLU A 152 26.33 -15.99 19.15
N ASP A 153 27.36 -15.46 19.81
CA ASP A 153 27.20 -14.72 21.07
C ASP A 153 26.50 -13.36 20.87
N ARG A 154 26.62 -12.74 19.69
CA ARG A 154 25.99 -11.43 19.40
C ARG A 154 25.21 -11.37 18.09
N ALA A 155 24.99 -12.50 17.44
CA ALA A 155 24.29 -12.57 16.18
C ALA A 155 23.52 -13.88 16.02
N LEU A 156 22.53 -13.86 15.15
CA LEU A 156 21.82 -15.04 14.65
C LEU A 156 21.22 -14.72 13.29
N THR A 157 20.81 -15.73 12.53
CA THR A 157 20.18 -15.55 11.22
C THR A 157 18.73 -16.03 11.23
N LEU A 158 17.81 -15.15 10.84
CA LEU A 158 16.42 -15.48 10.58
C LEU A 158 16.26 -15.92 9.12
N ASN A 159 15.47 -16.98 8.90
CA ASN A 159 15.10 -17.47 7.57
C ASN A 159 13.60 -17.76 7.56
N TRP A 160 12.92 -17.51 6.44
CA TRP A 160 11.48 -17.74 6.30
C TRP A 160 11.09 -18.11 4.87
N THR A 161 9.87 -18.60 4.69
CA THR A 161 9.25 -18.86 3.39
C THR A 161 8.58 -17.59 2.88
N ALA A 162 8.75 -17.31 1.59
CA ALA A 162 8.15 -16.15 0.95
C ALA A 162 6.62 -16.16 1.05
N SER A 163 6.04 -14.98 1.18
CA SER A 163 4.60 -14.74 1.15
C SER A 163 4.17 -14.51 -0.30
N VAL A 164 2.90 -14.72 -0.55
CA VAL A 164 2.26 -14.45 -1.85
C VAL A 164 1.03 -13.60 -1.62
N ASP A 165 0.60 -12.93 -2.66
CA ASP A 165 -0.60 -12.11 -2.67
C ASP A 165 -1.34 -12.37 -3.99
N ASP A 166 -2.65 -12.12 -4.02
CA ASP A 166 -3.49 -12.37 -5.18
C ASP A 166 -3.53 -11.21 -6.18
N ARG A 167 -3.07 -10.01 -5.79
CA ARG A 167 -3.16 -8.78 -6.58
C ARG A 167 -1.85 -8.00 -6.66
N SER A 168 -1.18 -7.72 -5.54
CA SER A 168 0.04 -6.88 -5.50
C SER A 168 1.27 -7.67 -5.08
N PRO A 169 2.43 -7.51 -5.75
CA PRO A 169 3.62 -8.26 -5.34
C PRO A 169 4.01 -7.91 -3.90
N VAL A 170 4.44 -8.92 -3.14
CA VAL A 170 5.07 -8.72 -1.84
C VAL A 170 6.41 -8.02 -2.05
N VAL A 171 6.58 -6.84 -1.46
CA VAL A 171 7.75 -5.99 -1.67
C VAL A 171 8.71 -6.03 -0.50
N ASP A 172 8.23 -6.23 0.73
CA ASP A 172 9.09 -6.28 1.90
C ASP A 172 8.51 -7.04 3.10
N TYR A 173 9.37 -7.26 4.09
CA TYR A 173 9.06 -7.84 5.39
C TYR A 173 9.43 -6.91 6.52
N GLU A 174 8.53 -6.72 7.49
CA GLU A 174 8.83 -6.02 8.75
C GLU A 174 9.15 -7.04 9.85
N ILE A 175 10.32 -6.92 10.48
CA ILE A 175 10.75 -7.78 11.58
C ILE A 175 10.43 -7.12 12.92
N PHE A 176 9.94 -7.92 13.85
CA PHE A 176 9.66 -7.55 15.23
C PHE A 176 10.51 -8.38 16.19
N VAL A 177 11.15 -7.72 17.14
CA VAL A 177 11.95 -8.31 18.22
C VAL A 177 11.30 -7.96 19.55
N ASP A 178 10.92 -8.96 20.34
CA ASP A 178 10.21 -8.80 21.62
C ASP A 178 8.98 -7.89 21.52
N GLY A 179 8.28 -7.97 20.38
CA GLY A 179 7.07 -7.19 20.08
C GLY A 179 7.33 -5.79 19.51
N VAL A 180 8.58 -5.33 19.43
CA VAL A 180 8.95 -4.02 18.89
C VAL A 180 9.42 -4.17 17.45
N ARG A 181 8.91 -3.34 16.54
CA ARG A 181 9.39 -3.29 15.14
C ARG A 181 10.86 -2.89 15.12
N HIS A 182 11.69 -3.70 14.48
CA HIS A 182 13.14 -3.52 14.43
C HIS A 182 13.64 -3.11 13.04
N SER A 183 13.24 -3.84 12.00
CA SER A 183 13.75 -3.60 10.63
C SER A 183 12.70 -3.85 9.55
N THR A 184 13.00 -3.38 8.33
CA THR A 184 12.21 -3.63 7.12
C THR A 184 13.16 -4.05 6.00
N LEU A 185 12.81 -5.13 5.31
CA LEU A 185 13.71 -5.81 4.37
C LEU A 185 13.01 -6.07 3.04
N THR A 186 13.59 -5.59 1.96
CA THR A 186 13.01 -5.68 0.61
C THR A 186 13.62 -6.86 -0.15
N GLY A 187 12.78 -7.69 -0.78
CA GLY A 187 13.20 -8.72 -1.74
C GLY A 187 14.07 -9.85 -1.16
N VAL A 188 14.00 -10.13 0.14
CA VAL A 188 14.79 -11.19 0.80
C VAL A 188 13.90 -12.09 1.66
N THR A 189 14.39 -13.31 1.89
CA THR A 189 13.78 -14.31 2.79
C THR A 189 14.72 -14.76 3.91
N SER A 190 15.82 -14.01 4.12
CA SER A 190 16.75 -14.21 5.21
C SER A 190 17.32 -12.89 5.73
N HIS A 191 17.71 -12.87 7.01
CA HIS A 191 18.31 -11.71 7.64
C HIS A 191 19.22 -12.08 8.81
N ARG A 192 20.44 -11.55 8.83
CA ARG A 192 21.37 -11.70 9.95
C ARG A 192 21.11 -10.59 10.98
N MET A 193 20.57 -10.96 12.13
CA MET A 193 20.46 -10.11 13.31
C MET A 193 21.84 -9.97 13.96
N THR A 194 22.24 -8.75 14.29
CA THR A 194 23.53 -8.46 14.93
C THR A 194 23.33 -7.49 16.10
N GLY A 195 24.36 -7.32 16.94
CA GLY A 195 24.29 -6.42 18.09
C GLY A 195 23.43 -6.95 19.24
N LEU A 196 23.13 -8.25 19.23
CA LEU A 196 22.38 -8.90 20.30
C LEU A 196 23.27 -9.04 21.54
N ARG A 197 22.63 -9.00 22.72
CA ARG A 197 23.30 -9.34 23.98
C ARG A 197 23.59 -10.84 24.02
N PRO A 198 24.78 -11.27 24.48
CA PRO A 198 25.08 -12.68 24.73
C PRO A 198 24.17 -13.32 25.76
N ASN A 199 24.01 -14.65 25.64
CA ASN A 199 23.18 -15.48 26.53
C ASN A 199 21.81 -14.88 26.82
N THR A 200 21.15 -14.38 25.77
CA THR A 200 19.86 -13.69 25.88
C THR A 200 18.89 -14.29 24.87
N ALA A 201 17.70 -14.66 25.34
CA ALA A 201 16.60 -15.10 24.51
C ALA A 201 15.83 -13.90 23.94
N TYR A 202 15.54 -13.95 22.64
CA TYR A 202 14.73 -12.98 21.92
C TYR A 202 13.58 -13.69 21.22
N MET A 203 12.43 -13.03 21.16
CA MET A 203 11.28 -13.49 20.38
C MET A 203 11.19 -12.73 19.06
N PHE A 204 11.14 -13.46 17.95
CA PHE A 204 11.06 -12.92 16.60
C PHE A 204 9.71 -13.21 15.94
N ARG A 205 9.16 -12.20 15.25
CA ARG A 205 8.00 -12.32 14.36
C ARG A 205 8.22 -11.44 13.13
N LEU A 206 7.53 -11.73 12.05
CA LEU A 206 7.51 -10.84 10.88
C LEU A 206 6.12 -10.79 10.24
N LEU A 207 5.86 -9.72 9.49
CA LEU A 207 4.74 -9.61 8.56
C LEU A 207 5.26 -9.27 7.16
N ALA A 208 4.48 -9.62 6.14
CA ALA A 208 4.70 -9.22 4.76
C ALA A 208 3.95 -7.92 4.44
N ARG A 209 4.51 -7.11 3.54
CA ARG A 209 3.82 -5.99 2.91
C ARG A 209 3.87 -6.11 1.40
N ASP A 210 2.76 -5.77 0.76
CA ASP A 210 2.70 -5.65 -0.70
C ASP A 210 2.99 -4.23 -1.17
N LEU A 211 3.02 -4.07 -2.50
CA LEU A 211 3.21 -2.79 -3.16
C LEU A 211 2.05 -1.80 -2.91
N ALA A 212 0.84 -2.29 -2.62
CA ALA A 212 -0.34 -1.47 -2.33
C ALA A 212 -0.37 -0.95 -0.87
N GLY A 213 0.50 -1.50 -0.02
CA GLY A 213 0.65 -1.12 1.37
C GLY A 213 -0.17 -1.97 2.35
N ASN A 214 -0.79 -3.07 1.91
CA ASN A 214 -1.45 -3.99 2.83
C ASN A 214 -0.42 -4.77 3.64
N ARG A 215 -0.84 -5.19 4.84
CA ARG A 215 0.01 -5.85 5.82
C ARG A 215 -0.62 -7.18 6.20
N SER A 216 0.13 -8.27 6.04
CA SER A 216 -0.29 -9.57 6.57
C SER A 216 -0.43 -9.52 8.10
N ALA A 217 -1.08 -10.51 8.69
CA ALA A 217 -0.90 -10.78 10.12
C ALA A 217 0.57 -11.17 10.41
N LEU A 218 0.98 -11.05 11.69
CA LEU A 218 2.29 -11.51 12.14
C LEU A 218 2.41 -13.04 12.04
N SER A 219 3.59 -13.51 11.68
CA SER A 219 3.98 -14.92 11.72
C SER A 219 3.79 -15.53 13.11
N HIS A 220 3.89 -16.87 13.18
CA HIS A 220 4.19 -17.52 14.45
C HIS A 220 5.50 -17.00 15.03
N ALA A 221 5.54 -16.89 16.36
CA ALA A 221 6.73 -16.46 17.07
C ALA A 221 7.77 -17.57 17.10
N VAL A 222 9.03 -17.18 16.92
CA VAL A 222 10.19 -18.06 17.10
C VAL A 222 11.12 -17.44 18.13
N THR A 223 11.59 -18.27 19.05
CA THR A 223 12.57 -17.85 20.04
C THR A 223 13.97 -18.26 19.58
N GLY A 224 14.91 -17.32 19.61
CA GLY A 224 16.34 -17.59 19.43
C GLY A 224 17.12 -17.05 20.63
N ALA A 225 18.02 -17.87 21.19
CA ALA A 225 18.92 -17.44 22.24
C ALA A 225 20.34 -17.32 21.67
N THR A 226 21.00 -16.19 21.93
CA THR A 226 22.43 -16.04 21.63
C THR A 226 23.28 -16.94 22.53
N GLY A 227 24.42 -17.37 22.01
CA GLY A 227 25.38 -18.15 22.79
C GLY A 227 26.04 -17.32 23.90
N ASP A 228 26.75 -18.02 24.79
CA ASP A 228 27.66 -17.37 25.72
C ASP A 228 28.80 -16.67 24.97
N PRO A 229 29.30 -15.53 25.47
CA PRO A 229 30.48 -14.90 24.89
C PRO A 229 31.66 -15.86 25.06
N SER A 230 32.14 -16.39 23.94
CA SER A 230 33.33 -17.24 23.97
C SER A 230 34.54 -16.37 24.34
N PRO A 231 35.34 -16.72 25.37
CA PRO A 231 36.56 -15.99 25.63
C PRO A 231 37.49 -16.06 24.41
N PRO A 232 38.29 -15.02 24.12
CA PRO A 232 39.29 -15.11 23.07
C PRO A 232 40.18 -16.30 23.37
N ARG A 233 40.26 -17.24 22.40
CA ARG A 233 41.10 -18.43 22.52
C ARG A 233 42.56 -17.98 22.47
N THR A 234 43.13 -17.60 23.62
CA THR A 234 44.58 -17.49 23.73
C THR A 234 45.11 -18.91 23.60
N LEU A 235 45.70 -19.25 22.46
CA LEU A 235 46.57 -20.41 22.37
C LEU A 235 47.70 -20.18 23.38
N SER A 236 47.58 -20.75 24.57
CA SER A 236 48.69 -20.83 25.51
C SER A 236 49.68 -21.82 24.94
N THR A 237 50.60 -21.36 24.10
CA THR A 237 51.83 -22.10 23.83
C THR A 237 52.67 -22.03 25.10
N ALA A 238 52.50 -23.02 25.97
CA ALA A 238 53.45 -23.25 27.04
C ALA A 238 54.85 -23.42 26.40
N PRO A 239 55.90 -22.73 26.88
CA PRO A 239 57.24 -23.01 26.40
C PRO A 239 57.61 -24.44 26.81
N TYR A 240 57.96 -25.25 25.80
CA TYR A 240 58.57 -26.55 25.99
C TYR A 240 59.88 -26.35 26.76
N VAL A 241 59.94 -26.81 28.02
CA VAL A 241 61.19 -26.90 28.78
C VAL A 241 61.79 -28.26 28.46
N ASP A 242 62.82 -28.25 27.63
CA ASP A 242 63.68 -29.40 27.36
C ASP A 242 64.57 -29.65 28.60
N MET A 243 64.21 -30.64 29.41
CA MET A 243 65.12 -31.18 30.44
C MET A 243 65.85 -32.36 29.83
N GLY A 244 66.88 -32.04 29.04
CA GLY A 244 67.75 -33.04 28.43
C GLY A 244 68.41 -33.94 29.47
N THR A 245 68.56 -35.21 29.10
CA THR A 245 69.49 -36.17 29.70
C THR A 245 70.19 -36.92 28.58
#